data_AF-A0A7Y3FD41-F1
#
_entry.id   AF-A0A7Y3FD41-F1
#
_cell.length_a   1.000
_cell.length_b   1.000
_cell.length_c   1.000
_cell.angle_alpha   90.00
_cell.angle_beta   90.00
_cell.angle_gamma   90.00
#
_symmetry.space_group_name_H-M   'P 1'
#
loop_
_entity.id
_entity.type
_entity.pdbx_description
1 polymer ?
#
loop_
_entity_poly.entity_id
_entity_poly.type
_entity_poly.pdbx_seq_one_letter_code
_entity_poly.pdbx_strand_id
1 'polypeptide(L)'
;MCAPKSFRRLFPTRFLRESDGAITVEAVLWVPIYMLFFAFIVDVSNIFHGQAKAIRMVYDGNRQASLGTFADADATQAAILARVQSFSPNAKVTTVFDSESISTVVVLPSNDLAIIGTISTIMNLDVTVSSVHMRDV
;
A
#
# COMPACT_ATOMS: atom_id res chain seq x y z
N MET A 1 -73.36 12.29 -13.59
CA MET A 1 -71.93 12.68 -13.74
C MET A 1 -71.22 12.36 -12.42
N CYS A 2 -70.28 11.41 -12.43
CA CYS A 2 -69.66 10.85 -11.22
C CYS A 2 -68.19 11.28 -11.15
N ALA A 3 -67.75 11.75 -9.98
CA ALA A 3 -66.45 12.37 -9.70
C ALA A 3 -65.26 11.36 -9.72
N PRO A 4 -64.00 11.83 -9.88
CA PRO A 4 -62.86 10.96 -10.13
C PRO A 4 -62.29 10.35 -8.85
N LYS A 5 -61.85 9.08 -8.93
CA LYS A 5 -61.27 8.33 -7.80
C LYS A 5 -59.84 8.79 -7.53
N SER A 6 -59.61 9.26 -6.31
CA SER A 6 -58.31 9.62 -5.74
C SER A 6 -57.32 8.45 -5.75
N PHE A 7 -56.15 8.69 -6.33
CA PHE A 7 -54.99 7.80 -6.38
C PHE A 7 -54.37 7.68 -5.00
N ARG A 8 -54.72 6.61 -4.27
CA ARG A 8 -54.20 6.32 -2.92
C ARG A 8 -52.81 5.70 -3.04
N ARG A 9 -51.78 6.44 -2.59
CA ARG A 9 -50.38 6.00 -2.55
C ARG A 9 -50.25 4.66 -1.79
N LEU A 10 -49.85 3.62 -2.52
CA LEU A 10 -49.32 2.37 -1.97
C LEU A 10 -47.90 2.64 -1.46
N PHE A 11 -47.76 3.02 -0.19
CA PHE A 11 -46.50 2.86 0.53
C PHE A 11 -46.81 2.14 1.84
N PRO A 12 -46.39 0.87 2.02
CA PRO A 12 -46.71 0.10 3.21
C PRO A 12 -45.83 0.56 4.37
N THR A 13 -46.38 1.43 5.22
CA THR A 13 -45.75 1.93 6.47
C THR A 13 -45.61 0.86 7.57
N ARG A 14 -46.08 -0.37 7.34
CA ARG A 14 -45.94 -1.51 8.28
C ARG A 14 -44.51 -2.07 8.33
N PHE A 15 -43.80 -2.08 7.21
CA PHE A 15 -42.43 -2.62 7.14
C PHE A 15 -41.41 -1.77 7.91
N LEU A 16 -41.74 -0.52 8.22
CA LEU A 16 -40.89 0.41 8.98
C LEU A 16 -41.03 0.27 10.51
N ARG A 17 -41.94 -0.57 11.02
CA ARG A 17 -42.30 -0.62 12.45
C ARG A 17 -42.06 -1.99 13.11
N GLU A 18 -41.52 -2.95 12.38
CA GLU A 18 -41.33 -4.33 12.86
C GLU A 18 -39.88 -4.52 13.34
N SER A 19 -39.69 -4.69 14.66
CA SER A 19 -38.36 -4.77 15.30
C SER A 19 -37.77 -6.19 15.35
N ASP A 20 -38.55 -7.22 14.99
CA ASP A 20 -38.10 -8.63 15.02
C ASP A 20 -37.01 -8.94 13.97
N GLY A 21 -36.93 -8.16 12.89
CA GLY A 21 -35.87 -8.24 11.88
C GLY A 21 -34.68 -7.31 12.13
N ALA A 22 -34.69 -6.50 13.20
CA ALA A 22 -33.67 -5.49 13.43
C ALA A 22 -32.27 -6.11 13.62
N ILE A 23 -32.20 -7.29 14.22
CA ILE A 23 -30.94 -8.01 14.48
C ILE A 23 -30.26 -8.45 13.16
N THR A 24 -31.04 -8.91 12.17
CA THR A 24 -30.47 -9.33 10.88
C THR A 24 -30.11 -8.14 9.99
N VAL A 25 -30.89 -7.05 10.05
CA VAL A 25 -30.60 -5.79 9.33
C VAL A 25 -29.33 -5.14 9.87
N GLU A 26 -29.15 -5.11 11.20
CA GLU A 26 -27.95 -4.60 11.83
C GLU A 26 -26.72 -5.42 11.41
N ALA A 27 -26.80 -6.75 11.41
CA ALA A 27 -25.70 -7.61 10.98
C ALA A 27 -25.26 -7.33 9.53
N VAL A 28 -26.20 -7.11 8.61
CA VAL A 28 -25.89 -6.75 7.22
C VAL A 28 -25.25 -5.36 7.13
N LEU A 29 -25.64 -4.41 7.98
CA LEU A 29 -25.05 -3.07 8.02
C LEU A 29 -23.58 -3.07 8.49
N TRP A 30 -23.17 -4.07 9.28
CA TRP A 30 -21.78 -4.26 9.69
C TRP A 30 -20.87 -4.89 8.62
N VAL A 31 -21.42 -5.66 7.69
CA VAL A 31 -20.65 -6.31 6.60
C VAL A 31 -19.74 -5.33 5.84
N PRO A 32 -20.21 -4.16 5.35
CA PRO A 32 -19.34 -3.21 4.64
C PRO A 32 -18.23 -2.64 5.55
N ILE A 33 -18.47 -2.48 6.84
CA ILE A 33 -17.47 -2.02 7.81
C ILE A 33 -16.35 -3.06 7.95
N TYR A 34 -16.70 -4.34 8.09
CA TYR A 34 -15.71 -5.42 8.14
C TYR A 34 -14.95 -5.57 6.82
N MET A 35 -15.59 -5.40 5.68
CA MET A 35 -14.93 -5.42 4.38
C MET A 35 -13.89 -4.30 4.25
N LEU A 36 -14.21 -3.09 4.72
CA LEU A 36 -13.26 -1.98 4.77
C LEU A 36 -12.08 -2.31 5.70
N PHE A 37 -12.35 -2.91 6.85
CA PHE A 37 -11.31 -3.32 7.79
C PHE A 37 -10.38 -4.41 7.20
N PHE A 38 -10.93 -5.40 6.49
CA PHE A 38 -10.11 -6.38 5.78
C PHE A 38 -9.29 -5.76 4.66
N ALA A 39 -9.87 -4.83 3.89
CA ALA A 39 -9.15 -4.11 2.86
C ALA A 39 -7.95 -3.34 3.45
N PHE A 40 -8.15 -2.71 4.60
CA PHE A 40 -7.08 -2.04 5.34
C PHE A 40 -5.97 -3.01 5.77
N ILE A 41 -6.33 -4.16 6.36
CA ILE A 41 -5.34 -5.19 6.76
C ILE A 41 -4.52 -5.67 5.56
N VAL A 42 -5.17 -5.90 4.41
CA VAL A 42 -4.50 -6.33 3.19
C VAL A 42 -3.52 -5.27 2.69
N ASP A 43 -3.91 -4.00 2.70
CA ASP A 43 -3.01 -2.90 2.29
C ASP A 43 -1.79 -2.79 3.21
N VAL A 44 -1.99 -2.78 4.54
CA VAL A 44 -0.88 -2.77 5.51
C VAL A 44 0.08 -3.94 5.29
N SER A 45 -0.47 -5.14 5.13
CA SER A 45 0.34 -6.35 4.93
C SER A 45 1.19 -6.27 3.67
N ASN A 46 0.63 -5.71 2.58
CA ASN A 46 1.37 -5.55 1.33
C ASN A 46 2.45 -4.46 1.41
N ILE A 47 2.18 -3.36 2.12
CA ILE A 47 3.18 -2.31 2.36
C ILE A 47 4.41 -2.90 3.07
N PHE A 48 4.20 -3.66 4.15
CA PHE A 48 5.30 -4.32 4.86
C PHE A 48 5.99 -5.39 4.02
N HIS A 49 5.26 -6.12 3.19
CA HIS A 49 5.84 -7.08 2.25
C HIS A 49 6.74 -6.40 1.21
N GLY A 50 6.29 -5.27 0.65
CA GLY A 50 7.09 -4.44 -0.27
C GLY A 50 8.36 -3.92 0.38
N GLN A 51 8.25 -3.43 1.63
CA GLN A 51 9.40 -3.00 2.43
C GLN A 51 10.42 -4.14 2.63
N ALA A 52 9.96 -5.33 3.01
CA ALA A 52 10.83 -6.48 3.24
C ALA A 52 11.56 -6.91 1.95
N LYS A 53 10.90 -6.85 0.80
CA LYS A 53 11.53 -7.10 -0.51
C LYS A 53 12.60 -6.06 -0.83
N ALA A 54 12.29 -4.78 -0.65
CA ALA A 54 13.22 -3.70 -0.93
C ALA A 54 14.49 -3.79 -0.07
N ILE A 55 14.35 -4.07 1.23
CA ILE A 55 15.49 -4.29 2.13
C ILE A 55 16.45 -5.34 1.57
N ARG A 56 15.93 -6.48 1.14
CA ARG A 56 16.76 -7.57 0.59
C ARG A 56 17.46 -7.16 -0.71
N MET A 57 16.77 -6.44 -1.58
CA MET A 57 17.35 -5.95 -2.84
C MET A 57 18.45 -4.93 -2.59
N VAL A 58 18.28 -4.04 -1.61
CA VAL A 58 19.30 -3.07 -1.23
C VAL A 58 20.52 -3.77 -0.64
N TYR A 59 20.32 -4.74 0.26
CA TYR A 59 21.44 -5.51 0.82
C TYR A 59 22.25 -6.25 -0.26
N ASP A 60 21.56 -6.93 -1.18
CA ASP A 60 22.22 -7.61 -2.29
C ASP A 60 22.93 -6.62 -3.23
N GLY A 61 22.30 -5.47 -3.52
CA GLY A 61 22.89 -4.38 -4.30
C GLY A 61 24.16 -3.82 -3.67
N ASN A 62 24.12 -3.48 -2.37
CA ASN A 62 25.28 -2.97 -1.63
C ASN A 62 26.42 -3.99 -1.56
N ARG A 63 26.09 -5.28 -1.43
CA ARG A 63 27.08 -6.36 -1.47
C ARG A 63 27.74 -6.46 -2.84
N GLN A 64 26.97 -6.42 -3.93
CA GLN A 64 27.51 -6.44 -5.30
C GLN A 64 28.38 -5.21 -5.59
N ALA A 65 27.97 -4.04 -5.09
CA ALA A 65 28.76 -2.81 -5.17
C ALA A 65 30.10 -2.93 -4.43
N SER A 66 30.10 -3.54 -3.23
CA SER A 66 31.31 -3.75 -2.44
C SER A 66 32.27 -4.76 -3.09
N LEU A 67 31.75 -5.72 -3.86
CA LEU A 67 32.55 -6.65 -4.66
C LEU A 67 33.10 -6.04 -5.96
N GLY A 68 32.86 -4.75 -6.21
CA GLY A 68 33.29 -4.08 -7.45
C GLY A 68 32.51 -4.51 -8.70
N THR A 69 31.31 -5.10 -8.54
CA THR A 69 30.45 -5.48 -9.68
C THR A 69 29.89 -4.26 -10.40
N PHE A 70 29.70 -3.15 -9.69
CA PHE A 70 29.27 -1.87 -10.24
C PHE A 70 30.45 -0.90 -10.31
N ALA A 71 30.54 -0.13 -11.40
CA ALA A 71 31.64 0.79 -11.66
C ALA A 71 31.64 1.98 -10.68
N ASP A 72 30.46 2.47 -10.31
CA ASP A 72 30.25 3.67 -9.50
C ASP A 72 28.93 3.61 -8.71
N ALA A 73 28.73 4.62 -7.84
CA ALA A 73 27.52 4.77 -7.04
C ALA A 73 26.27 4.90 -7.93
N ASP A 74 26.38 5.61 -9.05
CA ASP A 74 25.29 5.84 -9.99
C ASP A 74 24.84 4.54 -10.69
N ALA A 75 25.77 3.69 -11.13
CA ALA A 75 25.44 2.37 -11.68
C ALA A 75 24.76 1.48 -10.64
N THR A 76 25.22 1.55 -9.38
CA THR A 76 24.60 0.81 -8.26
C THR A 76 23.17 1.29 -8.01
N GLN A 77 22.96 2.62 -8.01
CA GLN A 77 21.65 3.23 -7.87
C GLN A 77 20.70 2.78 -8.97
N ALA A 78 21.14 2.87 -10.23
CA ALA A 78 20.36 2.49 -11.39
C ALA A 78 19.99 1.00 -11.36
N ALA A 79 20.91 0.13 -10.95
CA ALA A 79 20.67 -1.31 -10.82
C ALA A 79 19.64 -1.63 -9.74
N ILE A 80 19.74 -1.00 -8.56
CA ILE A 80 18.76 -1.20 -7.47
C ILE A 80 17.40 -0.62 -7.87
N LEU A 81 17.38 0.58 -8.46
CA LEU A 81 16.16 1.24 -8.91
C LEU A 81 15.41 0.42 -9.97
N ALA A 82 16.10 -0.15 -10.96
CA ALA A 82 15.49 -1.02 -11.96
C ALA A 82 14.81 -2.27 -11.34
N ARG A 83 15.37 -2.82 -10.25
CA ARG A 83 14.76 -3.95 -9.53
C ARG A 83 13.53 -3.50 -8.72
N VAL A 84 13.62 -2.36 -8.05
CA VAL A 84 12.55 -1.81 -7.20
C VAL A 84 11.35 -1.33 -8.04
N GLN A 85 11.59 -0.78 -9.23
CA GLN A 85 10.55 -0.32 -10.15
C GLN A 85 9.56 -1.41 -10.58
N SER A 86 9.93 -2.68 -10.47
CA SER A 86 9.03 -3.80 -10.78
C SER A 86 7.79 -3.86 -9.88
N PHE A 87 7.85 -3.26 -8.67
CA PHE A 87 6.72 -3.22 -7.73
C PHE A 87 6.46 -1.83 -7.15
N SER A 88 7.35 -0.85 -7.32
CA SER A 88 7.10 0.56 -7.00
C SER A 88 7.65 1.48 -8.08
N PRO A 89 6.83 1.84 -9.08
CA PRO A 89 7.26 2.70 -10.19
C PRO A 89 7.77 4.08 -9.77
N ASN A 90 7.24 4.63 -8.67
CA ASN A 90 7.59 5.95 -8.15
C ASN A 90 8.66 5.91 -7.06
N ALA A 91 9.32 4.76 -6.87
CA ALA A 91 10.40 4.62 -5.90
C ALA A 91 11.59 5.52 -6.22
N LYS A 92 12.23 6.03 -5.16
CA LYS A 92 13.47 6.80 -5.25
C LYS A 92 14.59 6.04 -4.55
N VAL A 93 15.73 5.90 -5.21
CA VAL A 93 16.93 5.28 -4.64
C VAL A 93 18.03 6.32 -4.64
N THR A 94 18.74 6.43 -3.53
CA THR A 94 19.91 7.28 -3.37
C THR A 94 21.04 6.45 -2.80
N THR A 95 22.13 6.30 -3.56
CA THR A 95 23.34 5.61 -3.12
C THR A 95 24.45 6.63 -2.89
N VAL A 96 25.22 6.45 -1.81
CA VAL A 96 26.37 7.28 -1.49
C VAL A 96 27.53 6.35 -1.20
N PHE A 97 28.61 6.50 -1.97
CA PHE A 97 29.87 5.82 -1.73
C PHE A 97 30.74 6.74 -0.87
N ASP A 98 30.94 6.35 0.37
CA ASP A 98 31.97 6.92 1.21
C ASP A 98 33.26 6.10 1.04
N SER A 99 34.37 6.68 1.52
CA SER A 99 35.69 6.07 1.60
C SER A 99 35.67 4.65 2.18
N GLU A 100 34.89 4.43 3.25
CA GLU A 100 34.83 3.17 4.02
C GLU A 100 33.47 2.43 3.95
N SER A 101 32.42 3.06 3.41
CA SER A 101 31.08 2.45 3.41
C SER A 101 30.23 2.83 2.21
N ILE A 102 29.32 1.92 1.85
CA ILE A 102 28.32 2.11 0.81
C ILE A 102 26.97 2.21 1.51
N SER A 103 26.38 3.40 1.47
CA SER A 103 25.06 3.69 2.05
C SER A 103 24.04 3.82 0.94
N THR A 104 22.92 3.12 1.08
CA THR A 104 21.81 3.19 0.13
C THR A 104 20.51 3.44 0.88
N VAL A 105 19.78 4.45 0.44
CA VAL A 105 18.45 4.80 0.94
C VAL A 105 17.44 4.62 -0.20
N VAL A 106 16.38 3.88 0.08
CA VAL A 106 15.26 3.66 -0.83
C VAL A 106 13.99 4.21 -0.19
N VAL A 107 13.28 5.07 -0.92
CA VAL A 107 11.98 5.60 -0.54
C VAL A 107 10.93 4.98 -1.45
N LEU A 108 9.97 4.27 -0.86
CA LEU A 108 8.85 3.61 -1.53
C LEU A 108 7.55 4.31 -1.15
N PRO A 109 6.87 4.93 -2.12
CA PRO A 109 5.53 5.48 -1.89
C PRO A 109 4.51 4.38 -1.55
N SER A 110 3.66 4.59 -0.53
CA SER A 110 2.66 3.59 -0.12
C SER A 110 1.55 3.36 -1.15
N ASN A 111 1.30 4.34 -2.03
CA ASN A 111 0.33 4.23 -3.12
C ASN A 111 0.71 3.15 -4.14
N ASP A 112 2.01 2.91 -4.35
CA ASP A 112 2.48 1.88 -5.25
C ASP A 112 2.44 0.48 -4.60
N LEU A 113 2.53 0.42 -3.26
CA LEU A 113 2.59 -0.83 -2.51
C LEU A 113 1.20 -1.34 -2.06
N ALA A 114 0.25 -0.44 -1.88
CA ALA A 114 -1.13 -0.78 -1.52
C ALA A 114 -1.87 -1.36 -2.75
N ILE A 115 -2.58 -2.47 -2.56
CA ILE A 115 -3.32 -3.13 -3.66
C ILE A 115 -4.70 -2.52 -3.82
N ILE A 116 -5.38 -2.24 -2.70
CA ILE A 116 -6.74 -1.70 -2.69
C ILE A 116 -6.69 -0.17 -2.59
N GLY A 117 -5.66 0.38 -1.94
CA GLY A 117 -5.42 1.82 -1.86
C GLY A 117 -6.27 2.52 -0.81
N THR A 118 -6.88 1.77 0.12
CA THR A 118 -7.67 2.34 1.23
C THR A 118 -6.82 3.25 2.11
N ILE A 119 -5.59 2.81 2.43
CA ILE A 119 -4.62 3.61 3.16
C ILE A 119 -4.17 4.82 2.36
N SER A 120 -3.77 4.62 1.11
CA SER A 120 -3.19 5.66 0.26
C SER A 120 -4.17 6.80 -0.06
N THR A 121 -5.48 6.52 -0.02
CA THR A 121 -6.55 7.52 -0.19
C THR A 121 -6.73 8.40 1.05
N ILE A 122 -6.42 7.88 2.24
CA ILE A 122 -6.61 8.57 3.52
C ILE A 122 -5.30 9.24 3.98
N MET A 123 -4.16 8.57 3.76
CA MET A 123 -2.83 9.00 4.18
C MET A 123 -1.81 8.68 3.09
N ASN A 124 -1.04 9.69 2.68
CA ASN A 124 0.09 9.49 1.79
C ASN A 124 1.33 9.22 2.65
N LEU A 125 1.78 7.96 2.69
CA LEU A 125 2.87 7.51 3.54
C LEU A 125 4.05 7.09 2.67
N ASP A 126 5.25 7.54 3.03
CA ASP A 126 6.48 7.10 2.39
C ASP A 126 7.20 6.09 3.29
N VAL A 127 7.48 4.91 2.74
CA VAL A 127 8.27 3.89 3.42
C VAL A 127 9.73 4.08 3.05
N THR A 128 10.53 4.53 4.03
CA THR A 128 11.99 4.69 3.85
C THR A 128 12.72 3.46 4.37
N VAL A 129 13.64 2.94 3.55
CA VAL A 129 14.53 1.82 3.85
C VAL A 129 15.96 2.31 3.68
N SER A 130 16.81 2.13 4.68
CA SER A 130 18.24 2.41 4.56
C SER A 130 19.07 1.19 4.89
N SER A 131 20.21 1.04 4.21
CA SER A 131 21.20 0.01 4.48
C SER A 131 22.60 0.55 4.22
N VAL A 132 23.52 0.21 5.12
CA VAL A 132 24.94 0.56 5.04
C VAL A 132 25.74 -0.72 5.00
N HIS A 133 26.71 -0.81 4.10
CA HIS A 133 27.64 -1.92 4.01
C HIS A 133 29.07 -1.40 4.04
N MET A 134 29.94 -2.04 4.82
CA MET A 134 31.37 -1.68 4.85
C MET A 134 32.03 -2.10 3.55
N ARG A 135 32.88 -1.22 3.01
CA ARG A 135 33.62 -1.46 1.79
C ARG A 135 34.95 -2.10 2.17
N ASP A 136 35.16 -3.35 1.78
CA ASP A 136 36.44 -4.02 1.95
C ASP A 136 37.36 -3.50 0.82
N VAL A 137 38.20 -2.52 1.16
CA VAL A 137 39.13 -1.84 0.24
C VAL A 137 40.45 -2.59 0.12
#